data_AF-A0A485PJK7-F1
#
_entry.id   AF-A0A485PJK7-F1
#
_cell.length_a   1.000
_cell.length_b   1.000
_cell.length_c   1.000
_cell.angle_alpha   90.00
_cell.angle_beta   90.00
_cell.angle_gamma   90.00
#
_symmetry.space_group_name_H-M   'P 1'
#
loop_
_entity.id
_entity.type
_entity.pdbx_description
1 polymer ?
#
loop_
_entity_poly.entity_id
_entity_poly.type
_entity_poly.pdbx_seq_one_letter_code
_entity_poly.pdbx_strand_id
1 'polypeptide(L)'
;KDDIVDIKGRDTVQNAEPHECNQGKTGRVYGITQHALGIVVSQQVKGKILVKRNHVHIEQIKHLNSHDSFLKHVKESDQKKKEAKEKGIWVQLKCQPGPPREAHFVRTNGKEPELLEPIAYEFMA
;
A
#
# COMPACT_ATOMS: atom_id res chain seq x y z
N LYS A 1 10.50 -14.27 10.02
CA LYS A 1 10.56 -15.28 8.92
C LYS A 1 9.15 -15.32 8.39
N ASP A 2 8.94 -15.06 7.09
CA ASP A 2 7.64 -14.75 6.47
C ASP A 2 7.19 -13.28 6.44
N ASP A 3 8.03 -12.36 6.90
CA ASP A 3 7.76 -10.93 6.80
C ASP A 3 7.78 -10.47 5.33
N ILE A 4 6.90 -9.52 5.00
CA ILE A 4 6.84 -8.92 3.68
C ILE A 4 7.72 -7.66 3.68
N VAL A 5 8.62 -7.60 2.71
CA VAL A 5 9.63 -6.55 2.62
C VAL A 5 9.67 -5.98 1.21
N ASP A 6 10.02 -4.70 1.13
CA ASP A 6 10.26 -3.99 -0.11
C ASP A 6 11.75 -3.82 -0.35
N ILE A 7 12.18 -4.06 -1.59
CA ILE A 7 13.57 -3.94 -2.02
C ILE A 7 13.77 -2.55 -2.58
N LYS A 8 14.54 -1.71 -1.88
CA LYS A 8 14.87 -0.35 -2.31
C LYS A 8 16.37 -0.09 -2.24
N GLY A 9 16.96 0.05 -3.42
CA GLY A 9 18.32 0.54 -3.62
C GLY A 9 18.60 1.85 -2.85
N ARG A 10 19.71 1.88 -2.11
CA ARG A 10 20.36 3.05 -1.55
C ARG A 10 21.74 3.16 -2.20
N ASP A 11 21.97 4.29 -2.85
CA ASP A 11 23.20 4.55 -3.61
C ASP A 11 24.43 4.78 -2.71
N THR A 12 24.21 5.04 -1.41
CA THR A 12 25.28 5.24 -0.43
C THR A 12 26.07 3.97 -0.13
N VAL A 13 25.47 2.79 -0.35
CA VAL A 13 26.10 1.50 -0.06
C VAL A 13 26.13 0.68 -1.34
N GLN A 14 27.33 0.56 -1.91
CA GLN A 14 27.57 -0.18 -3.15
C GLN A 14 27.63 -1.70 -2.94
N ASN A 15 27.82 -2.15 -1.69
CA ASN A 15 27.94 -3.57 -1.38
C ASN A 15 26.57 -4.27 -1.44
N ALA A 16 26.51 -5.37 -2.20
CA ALA A 16 25.34 -6.22 -2.38
C ALA A 16 24.07 -5.42 -2.78
N GLU A 17 24.28 -4.46 -3.67
CA GLU A 17 23.21 -3.71 -4.29
C GLU A 17 22.29 -4.66 -5.06
N PRO A 18 20.96 -4.58 -4.84
CA PRO A 18 20.03 -5.42 -5.59
C PRO A 18 20.11 -5.06 -7.08
N HIS A 19 20.12 -6.08 -7.93
CA HIS A 19 20.01 -5.86 -9.39
C HIS A 19 18.79 -4.98 -9.71
N GLU A 20 18.92 -4.07 -10.66
CA GLU A 20 17.89 -3.09 -11.06
C GLU A 20 16.51 -3.73 -11.27
N CYS A 21 16.46 -4.91 -11.88
CA CYS A 21 15.21 -5.65 -12.08
C CYS A 21 14.46 -6.03 -10.79
N ASN A 22 15.08 -5.93 -9.62
CA ASN A 22 14.49 -6.21 -8.31
C ASN A 22 14.17 -4.94 -7.53
N GLN A 23 14.63 -3.77 -7.99
CA GLN A 23 14.35 -2.51 -7.32
C GLN A 23 12.84 -2.19 -7.40
N GLY A 24 12.28 -1.76 -6.26
CA GLY A 24 10.85 -1.50 -6.11
C GLY A 24 9.97 -2.76 -6.11
N LYS A 25 10.57 -3.95 -6.05
CA LYS A 25 9.82 -5.20 -5.90
C LYS A 25 9.67 -5.56 -4.43
N THR A 26 8.47 -6.00 -4.12
CA THR A 26 8.13 -6.59 -2.83
C THR A 26 8.34 -8.12 -2.87
N GLY A 27 8.81 -8.68 -1.77
CA GLY A 27 8.99 -10.12 -1.62
C GLY A 27 8.81 -10.58 -0.19
N ARG A 28 8.84 -11.91 -0.01
CA ARG A 28 8.70 -12.57 1.29
C ARG A 28 10.04 -13.10 1.77
N VAL A 29 10.38 -12.86 3.02
CA VAL A 29 11.65 -13.32 3.62
C VAL A 29 11.59 -14.83 3.89
N TYR A 30 12.49 -15.61 3.27
CA TYR A 30 12.61 -17.05 3.50
C TYR A 30 13.78 -17.43 4.42
N GLY A 31 14.84 -16.63 4.42
CA GLY A 31 16.08 -16.90 5.16
C GLY A 31 16.69 -15.62 5.70
N ILE A 32 17.42 -15.73 6.80
CA ILE A 32 18.07 -14.61 7.48
C ILE A 32 19.54 -15.00 7.68
N THR A 33 20.45 -14.14 7.24
CA THR A 33 21.90 -14.24 7.49
C THR A 33 22.37 -13.02 8.28
N GLN A 34 23.62 -13.01 8.72
CA GLN A 34 24.16 -11.97 9.63
C GLN A 34 23.97 -10.54 9.09
N HIS A 35 24.17 -10.32 7.79
CA HIS A 35 24.12 -8.99 7.16
C HIS A 35 23.08 -8.88 6.03
N ALA A 36 22.39 -9.97 5.70
CA ALA A 36 21.50 -10.05 4.55
C ALA A 36 20.22 -10.84 4.85
N LEU A 37 19.21 -10.62 4.02
CA LEU A 37 17.97 -11.35 4.02
C LEU A 37 17.82 -12.09 2.69
N GLY A 38 17.44 -13.36 2.78
CA GLY A 38 16.97 -14.13 1.64
C GLY A 38 15.52 -13.77 1.36
N ILE A 39 15.26 -13.14 0.22
CA ILE A 39 13.93 -12.71 -0.21
C ILE A 39 13.50 -13.53 -1.43
N VAL A 40 12.26 -13.98 -1.40
CA VAL A 40 11.56 -14.58 -2.54
C VAL A 40 10.81 -13.48 -3.27
N VAL A 41 11.19 -13.22 -4.52
CA VAL A 41 10.61 -12.18 -5.38
C VAL A 41 10.00 -12.81 -6.62
N SER A 42 8.80 -12.36 -6.98
CA SER A 42 8.17 -12.70 -8.25
C SER A 42 8.75 -11.80 -9.35
N GLN A 43 9.50 -12.40 -10.28
CA GLN A 43 10.06 -11.70 -11.43
C GLN A 43 9.44 -12.23 -12.72
N GLN A 44 8.90 -11.32 -13.52
CA GLN A 44 8.53 -11.63 -14.90
C GLN A 44 9.79 -11.78 -15.76
N VAL A 45 9.88 -12.90 -16.46
CA VAL A 45 10.92 -13.17 -17.46
C VAL A 45 10.21 -13.55 -18.75
N LYS A 46 10.23 -12.64 -19.73
CA LYS A 46 9.47 -12.76 -20.98
C LYS A 46 7.97 -13.00 -20.68
N GLY A 47 7.42 -14.15 -21.09
CA GLY A 47 6.00 -14.50 -20.91
C GLY A 47 5.66 -15.29 -19.64
N LYS A 48 6.59 -15.47 -18.69
CA LYS A 48 6.34 -16.26 -17.48
C LYS A 48 6.76 -15.50 -16.22
N ILE A 49 6.02 -15.71 -15.12
CA ILE A 49 6.38 -15.20 -13.79
C ILE A 49 7.16 -16.30 -13.08
N LEU A 50 8.43 -16.02 -12.77
CA LEU A 50 9.31 -16.92 -12.04
C LEU A 50 9.50 -16.42 -10.63
N VAL A 51 9.47 -17.36 -9.69
CA VAL A 51 9.78 -17.12 -8.29
C VAL A 51 11.30 -17.24 -8.12
N LYS A 52 11.97 -16.10 -7.92
CA LYS A 52 13.42 -16.05 -7.73
C LYS A 52 13.78 -15.82 -6.27
N ARG A 53 14.86 -16.44 -5.83
CA ARG A 53 15.44 -16.25 -4.50
C ARG A 53 16.66 -15.36 -4.62
N ASN A 54 16.63 -14.20 -3.96
CA ASN A 54 17.72 -13.24 -3.95
C ASN A 54 18.20 -13.06 -2.51
N HIS A 55 19.51 -12.85 -2.32
CA HIS A 55 20.06 -12.38 -1.06
C HIS A 55 20.33 -10.89 -1.19
N VAL A 56 19.75 -10.10 -0.28
CA VAL A 56 19.85 -8.63 -0.30
C VAL A 56 20.28 -8.16 1.08
N HIS A 57 21.16 -7.18 1.16
CA HIS A 57 21.61 -6.62 2.44
C HIS A 57 20.51 -5.83 3.15
N ILE A 58 20.57 -5.81 4.49
CA ILE A 58 19.52 -5.21 5.36
C ILE A 58 19.30 -3.72 5.05
N GLU A 59 20.33 -3.01 4.63
CA GLU A 59 20.26 -1.58 4.32
C GLU A 59 19.38 -1.29 3.09
N GLN A 60 19.37 -2.21 2.13
CA GLN A 60 18.65 -2.11 0.86
C GLN A 60 17.18 -2.53 0.99
N ILE A 61 16.72 -2.81 2.21
CA ILE A 61 15.42 -3.40 2.49
C ILE A 61 14.63 -2.48 3.42
N LYS A 62 13.32 -2.40 3.19
CA LYS A 62 12.37 -1.74 4.08
C LYS A 62 11.18 -2.65 4.36
N HIS A 63 10.60 -2.52 5.56
CA HIS A 63 9.33 -3.19 5.86
C HIS A 63 8.18 -2.56 5.08
N LEU A 64 7.21 -3.39 4.68
CA LEU A 64 6.06 -2.95 3.92
C LEU A 64 4.91 -2.53 4.83
N ASN A 65 4.60 -1.22 4.84
CA ASN A 65 3.55 -0.64 5.69
C ASN A 65 2.13 -1.14 5.37
N SER A 66 1.86 -1.59 4.14
CA SER A 66 0.51 -2.06 3.74
C SER A 66 0.15 -3.42 4.35
N HIS A 67 1.14 -4.25 4.69
CA HIS A 67 0.89 -5.48 5.41
C HIS A 67 0.49 -5.20 6.87
N ASP A 68 1.09 -4.18 7.49
CA ASP A 68 0.76 -3.78 8.86
C ASP A 68 -0.66 -3.23 8.97
N SER A 69 -1.12 -2.42 8.00
CA SER A 69 -2.51 -1.95 7.99
C SER A 69 -3.50 -3.11 7.82
N PHE A 70 -3.18 -4.09 6.97
CA PHE A 70 -3.98 -5.30 6.83
C PHE A 70 -4.06 -6.09 8.14
N LEU A 71 -2.93 -6.33 8.82
CA LEU A 71 -2.91 -7.03 10.11
C LEU A 71 -3.71 -6.29 11.19
N LYS A 72 -3.65 -4.95 11.22
CA LYS A 72 -4.48 -4.13 12.11
C LYS A 72 -5.97 -4.34 11.82
N HIS A 73 -6.38 -4.31 10.56
CA HIS A 73 -7.77 -4.56 10.18
C HIS A 73 -8.25 -5.97 10.50
N VAL A 74 -7.41 -7.00 10.35
CA VAL A 74 -7.75 -8.37 10.76
C VAL A 74 -8.06 -8.42 12.26
N LYS A 75 -7.20 -7.82 13.09
CA LYS A 75 -7.42 -7.75 14.55
C LYS A 75 -8.71 -6.99 14.91
N GLU A 76 -8.95 -5.84 14.29
CA GLU A 76 -10.18 -5.06 14.50
C GLU A 76 -11.43 -5.83 14.07
N SER A 77 -11.36 -6.56 12.95
CA SER A 77 -12.46 -7.38 12.44
C SER A 77 -12.76 -8.55 13.39
N ASP A 78 -11.74 -9.24 13.89
CA ASP A 78 -11.91 -10.34 14.83
C ASP A 78 -12.54 -9.88 16.15
N GLN A 79 -12.13 -8.70 16.63
CA GLN A 79 -12.73 -8.07 17.81
C GLN A 79 -14.21 -7.74 17.59
N LYS A 80 -14.54 -7.07 16.48
CA LYS A 80 -15.95 -6.75 16.11
C LYS A 80 -16.79 -8.01 15.98
N LYS A 81 -16.24 -9.08 15.41
CA LYS A 81 -16.92 -10.37 15.27
C LYS A 81 -17.23 -11.01 16.62
N LYS A 82 -16.30 -10.92 17.58
CA LYS A 82 -16.51 -11.42 18.94
C LYS A 82 -17.62 -10.65 19.66
N GLU A 83 -17.56 -9.32 19.63
CA GLU A 83 -18.59 -8.45 20.24
C GLU A 83 -19.97 -8.62 19.61
N ALA A 84 -20.03 -8.77 18.28
CA ALA A 84 -21.26 -9.05 17.53
C ALA A 84 -21.89 -10.38 17.98
N LYS A 85 -21.07 -11.41 18.18
CA LYS A 85 -21.52 -12.72 18.67
C LYS A 85 -22.06 -12.65 20.10
N GLU A 86 -21.41 -11.89 20.98
CA GLU A 86 -21.85 -11.68 22.37
C GLU A 86 -23.18 -10.90 22.42
N LYS A 87 -23.35 -9.90 21.57
CA LYS A 87 -24.58 -9.08 21.48
C LYS A 87 -25.70 -9.73 20.65
N GLY A 88 -25.39 -10.78 19.87
CA GLY A 88 -26.32 -11.41 18.93
C GLY A 88 -26.68 -10.53 17.72
N ILE A 89 -25.87 -9.52 17.40
CA ILE A 89 -26.09 -8.57 16.29
C ILE A 89 -25.27 -9.01 15.09
N TRP A 90 -25.82 -8.90 13.89
CA TRP A 90 -25.06 -9.13 12.66
C TRP A 90 -24.27 -7.88 12.26
N VAL A 91 -22.98 -8.04 11.91
CA VAL A 91 -22.08 -6.95 11.52
C VAL A 91 -21.47 -7.23 10.15
N GLN A 92 -21.47 -6.22 9.28
CA GLN A 92 -20.78 -6.26 7.99
C GLN A 92 -19.29 -5.98 8.16
N LEU A 93 -18.45 -6.98 7.85
CA LEU A 93 -16.99 -6.90 8.02
C LEU A 93 -16.24 -6.56 6.71
N LYS A 94 -16.88 -6.75 5.56
CA LYS A 94 -16.26 -6.53 4.25
C LYS A 94 -16.23 -5.04 3.92
N CYS A 95 -15.09 -4.53 3.48
CA CYS A 95 -14.96 -3.19 2.91
C CYS A 95 -15.95 -2.99 1.77
N GLN A 96 -16.57 -1.80 1.71
CA GLN A 96 -17.43 -1.38 0.62
C GLN A 96 -16.72 -0.31 -0.21
N PRO A 97 -16.93 -0.26 -1.54
CA PRO A 97 -16.48 0.87 -2.33
C PRO A 97 -17.16 2.17 -1.85
N GLY A 98 -16.57 3.32 -2.18
CA GLY A 98 -17.16 4.62 -1.86
C GLY A 98 -18.59 4.70 -2.39
N PRO A 99 -19.61 4.86 -1.53
CA PRO A 99 -20.98 4.99 -1.99
C PRO A 99 -21.16 6.32 -2.73
N PRO A 100 -22.22 6.45 -3.56
CA PRO A 100 -22.65 7.75 -4.06
C PRO A 100 -22.85 8.72 -2.89
N ARG A 101 -22.54 10.00 -3.10
CA ARG A 101 -22.76 11.03 -2.07
C ARG A 101 -24.25 11.04 -1.71
N GLU A 102 -24.52 11.01 -0.42
CA GLU A 102 -25.89 11.11 0.08
C GLU A 102 -26.48 12.49 -0.23
N ALA A 103 -27.79 12.53 -0.46
CA ALA A 103 -28.52 13.77 -0.64
C ALA A 103 -28.38 14.63 0.62
N HIS A 104 -27.91 15.86 0.45
CA HIS A 104 -27.74 16.81 1.55
C HIS A 104 -28.14 18.21 1.08
N PHE A 105 -28.59 19.02 2.03
CA PHE A 105 -28.95 20.41 1.76
C PHE A 105 -27.72 21.30 1.96
N VAL A 106 -27.38 22.09 0.94
CA VAL A 106 -26.35 23.13 1.03
C VAL A 106 -27.05 24.44 1.36
N ARG A 107 -26.74 25.03 2.52
CA ARG A 107 -27.23 26.35 2.92
C ARG A 107 -26.22 27.42 2.55
N THR A 108 -26.69 28.51 1.96
CA THR A 108 -25.86 29.65 1.54
C THR A 108 -25.48 30.60 2.68
N ASN A 109 -26.08 30.47 3.88
CA ASN A 109 -25.79 31.29 5.07
C ASN A 109 -25.67 32.80 4.77
N GLY A 110 -26.52 33.31 3.87
CA GLY A 110 -26.52 34.72 3.47
C GLY A 110 -25.46 35.13 2.44
N LYS A 111 -24.61 34.21 1.96
CA LYS A 111 -23.68 34.44 0.85
C LYS A 111 -24.34 34.07 -0.47
N GLU A 112 -24.39 35.02 -1.40
CA GLU A 112 -24.84 34.74 -2.75
C GLU A 112 -23.80 33.89 -3.50
N PRO A 113 -24.22 32.93 -4.34
CA PRO A 113 -23.30 32.21 -5.21
C PRO A 113 -22.57 33.18 -6.15
N GLU A 114 -21.26 33.06 -6.21
CA GLU A 114 -20.43 33.90 -7.10
C GLU A 114 -20.69 33.54 -8.56
N LEU A 115 -21.00 34.55 -9.37
CA LEU A 115 -21.08 34.40 -10.82
C LEU A 115 -19.66 34.41 -11.39
N LEU A 116 -19.27 33.31 -12.03
CA LEU A 116 -17.99 33.19 -12.71
C LEU A 116 -18.19 33.39 -14.22
N GLU A 117 -17.41 34.29 -14.82
CA GLU A 117 -17.42 34.55 -16.26
C GLU A 117 -16.14 33.98 -16.92
N PRO A 118 -16.23 33.50 -18.17
CA PRO A 118 -15.06 33.06 -18.91
C PRO A 118 -14.11 34.26 -19.16
N ILE A 119 -12.83 34.04 -18.92
CA ILE A 119 -11.79 35.04 -19.22
C ILE A 119 -11.68 35.20 -20.74
N ALA A 120 -11.48 36.43 -21.21
CA ALA A 120 -11.26 36.70 -22.62
C ALA A 120 -9.97 36.05 -23.12
N TYR A 121 -9.94 35.68 -24.40
CA TYR A 121 -8.74 35.13 -25.02
C TYR A 121 -7.64 36.20 -25.10
N GLU A 122 -6.48 35.90 -24.53
CA GLU A 122 -5.27 36.71 -24.64
C GLU A 122 -4.14 35.87 -25.24
N PHE A 123 -3.43 36.45 -26.21
CA PHE A 123 -2.22 35.84 -26.74
C PHE A 123 -1.04 36.20 -25.83
N MET A 124 -0.56 35.23 -25.05
CA MET A 124 0.63 35.37 -24.21
C MET A 124 1.86 34.92 -24.99
N ALA A 125 2.87 35.80 -25.12
CA ALA A 125 4.16 35.53 -25.73
C ALA A 125 5.18 34.98 -24.73
#